data_AF-A0A1V6TBH2-F1
#
_entry.id   AF-A0A1V6TBH2-F1
#
_cell.length_a   1.000
_cell.length_b   1.000
_cell.length_c   1.000
_cell.angle_alpha   90.00
_cell.angle_beta   90.00
_cell.angle_gamma   90.00
#
_symmetry.space_group_name_H-M   'P 1'
#
loop_
_entity.id
_entity.type
_entity.pdbx_description
1 polymer ?
#
loop_
_entity_poly.entity_id
_entity_poly.type
_entity_poly.pdbx_seq_one_letter_code
_entity_poly.pdbx_strand_id
1 'polypeptide(L)'
;MDDRLLPPEFGDRYSSETSRIPRLGNTTPTRTSQPVSQAPKVPIIPEVTGAAESPERKVDESENENPAYPWYNPHGWSLRKKILVGLGFVIFIIVVILGPYYGVKLNRYPDYTPLEYRLVDTYEGSSFFDKFDYFSDEDPTDGFVVYVNQEAAHDLNLTYATDTSAILRVDTFTPKAIAGRNSVRIESKQGYDHGLFIFDIIHTPYGCGTWPALWLTDGYNWPNNGEIDILETNNEGSHGNEVTLHTTEGCNMDVKRKQTGSAVYTTCDNATHSNSGCGVVGDESTYGEAMNKNGGGIYALELREAGIRAWFFPRHSIPKEISDPTAIPDPSTWGEALADFPSTECDIGSHFKNQSIIANIDLCGSLAAQPQYYEQMYKCPGKCEDLVANHPSSFEEAYWEFASFKVFQAI
;
A
#
# COMPACT_ATOMS: atom_id res chain seq x y z
N MET A 1 -25.54 9.31 6.87
CA MET A 1 -25.49 7.99 6.20
C MET A 1 -24.59 7.13 7.07
N ASP A 2 -24.98 5.88 7.31
CA ASP A 2 -24.60 5.09 8.50
C ASP A 2 -23.14 4.59 8.43
N ASP A 3 -22.26 5.12 9.29
CA ASP A 3 -20.83 4.77 9.44
C ASP A 3 -20.61 3.39 10.11
N ARG A 4 -21.38 2.36 9.75
CA ARG A 4 -21.42 1.08 10.50
C ARG A 4 -21.33 -0.19 9.64
N LEU A 5 -20.45 -0.22 8.64
CA LEU A 5 -20.17 -1.45 7.90
C LEU A 5 -18.77 -2.04 8.06
N LEU A 6 -17.85 -1.43 8.84
CA LEU A 6 -16.55 -2.05 9.11
C LEU A 6 -16.31 -2.18 10.63
N PRO A 7 -16.46 -3.39 11.22
CA PRO A 7 -16.09 -3.63 12.62
C PRO A 7 -14.56 -3.47 12.85
N PRO A 8 -14.11 -3.05 14.06
CA PRO A 8 -12.73 -2.60 14.30
C PRO A 8 -11.68 -3.72 14.49
N GLU A 9 -11.83 -4.90 13.88
CA GLU A 9 -10.91 -6.04 14.09
C GLU A 9 -10.39 -6.67 12.77
N PHE A 10 -10.27 -5.87 11.71
CA PHE A 10 -9.53 -6.28 10.52
C PHE A 10 -8.04 -6.15 10.84
N GLY A 11 -7.37 -7.27 11.11
CA GLY A 11 -6.02 -7.33 11.69
C GLY A 11 -4.96 -8.08 10.86
N ASP A 12 -5.37 -9.09 10.10
CA ASP A 12 -4.44 -10.04 9.47
C ASP A 12 -5.00 -10.53 8.13
N ARG A 13 -4.35 -10.18 7.00
CA ARG A 13 -4.80 -10.53 5.65
C ARG A 13 -4.14 -11.74 5.01
N TYR A 14 -2.98 -12.20 5.48
CA TYR A 14 -2.29 -13.34 4.90
C TYR A 14 -1.72 -14.26 5.97
N SER A 15 -2.10 -15.54 5.99
CA SER A 15 -1.31 -16.52 6.74
C SER A 15 0.11 -16.53 6.20
N SER A 16 1.10 -16.39 7.09
CA SER A 16 2.51 -16.15 6.78
C SER A 16 3.15 -17.24 5.91
N GLU A 17 3.03 -17.18 4.58
CA GLU A 17 3.94 -17.82 3.60
C GLU A 17 3.57 -17.56 2.13
N THR A 18 3.41 -16.31 1.72
CA THR A 18 3.19 -16.01 0.30
C THR A 18 4.49 -15.58 -0.38
N SER A 19 4.80 -16.24 -1.51
CA SER A 19 5.99 -16.04 -2.38
C SER A 19 7.31 -16.67 -1.91
N ARG A 20 7.45 -18.00 -2.05
CA ARG A 20 8.76 -18.66 -2.19
C ARG A 20 8.77 -19.61 -3.39
N ILE A 21 9.37 -19.19 -4.49
CA ILE A 21 9.88 -20.13 -5.52
C ILE A 21 11.15 -20.81 -4.97
N PRO A 22 11.31 -22.15 -5.05
CA PRO A 22 12.44 -22.86 -4.46
C PRO A 22 13.78 -22.48 -5.12
N ARG A 23 14.72 -21.94 -4.34
CA ARG A 23 16.14 -21.88 -4.76
C ARG A 23 16.79 -23.26 -4.58
N LEU A 24 17.35 -23.78 -5.67
CA LEU A 24 18.26 -24.93 -5.67
C LEU A 24 19.40 -24.71 -4.66
N GLY A 25 19.54 -25.66 -3.75
CA GLY A 25 20.43 -25.57 -2.60
C GLY A 25 21.91 -25.67 -2.95
N ASN A 26 22.74 -25.07 -2.10
CA ASN A 26 24.05 -25.60 -1.78
C ASN A 26 24.44 -25.28 -0.32
N THR A 27 25.07 -26.26 0.29
CA THR A 27 25.21 -26.49 1.73
C THR A 27 26.44 -25.85 2.37
N THR A 28 26.28 -25.52 3.67
CA THR A 28 27.25 -25.54 4.81
C THR A 28 28.34 -24.46 4.95
N PRO A 29 28.93 -24.26 6.16
CA PRO A 29 28.41 -24.45 7.52
C PRO A 29 28.69 -23.27 8.50
N THR A 30 27.98 -23.34 9.62
CA THR A 30 28.04 -22.59 10.88
C THR A 30 29.42 -22.46 11.55
N ARG A 31 29.66 -21.35 12.28
CA ARG A 31 30.62 -21.33 13.40
C ARG A 31 30.20 -20.40 14.54
N THR A 32 30.44 -20.91 15.75
CA THR A 32 30.01 -20.51 17.10
C THR A 32 30.87 -19.43 17.77
N SER A 33 30.20 -18.65 18.63
CA SER A 33 30.56 -17.97 19.90
C SER A 33 32.03 -17.81 20.37
N GLN A 34 32.39 -16.61 20.87
CA GLN A 34 32.57 -16.28 22.32
C GLN A 34 33.16 -14.86 22.58
N PRO A 35 33.06 -14.30 23.81
CA PRO A 35 33.27 -12.88 24.13
C PRO A 35 34.58 -12.57 24.93
N VAL A 36 35.07 -11.32 24.86
CA VAL A 36 36.17 -10.76 25.71
C VAL A 36 35.96 -9.24 25.82
N SER A 37 35.59 -8.65 26.97
CA SER A 37 36.35 -8.27 28.18
C SER A 37 37.05 -6.89 28.16
N GLN A 38 36.70 -6.10 29.18
CA GLN A 38 37.45 -5.10 29.96
C GLN A 38 37.68 -3.68 29.43
N ALA A 39 37.13 -2.72 30.19
CA ALA A 39 37.44 -1.30 30.17
C ALA A 39 38.57 -0.97 31.18
N PRO A 40 39.48 -0.03 30.87
CA PRO A 40 40.52 0.39 31.81
C PRO A 40 40.05 1.53 32.74
N LYS A 41 40.44 1.40 34.01
CA LYS A 41 40.44 2.45 35.05
C LYS A 41 41.66 3.37 34.90
N VAL A 42 41.65 4.48 35.67
CA VAL A 42 42.77 5.19 36.39
C VAL A 42 42.66 6.73 36.15
N PRO A 43 43.08 7.66 37.06
CA PRO A 43 43.39 7.63 38.51
C PRO A 43 42.67 8.69 39.37
N ILE A 44 42.78 8.51 40.70
CA ILE A 44 42.59 9.48 41.80
C ILE A 44 43.91 10.24 42.06
N ILE A 45 43.88 11.47 42.64
CA ILE A 45 44.85 12.12 43.59
C ILE A 45 44.74 13.67 43.47
N PRO A 46 44.94 14.51 44.52
CA PRO A 46 44.69 14.37 45.97
C PRO A 46 43.95 15.58 46.59
N GLU A 47 43.63 15.41 47.87
CA GLU A 47 43.23 16.40 48.87
C GLU A 47 44.41 17.33 49.24
N VAL A 48 44.18 18.64 49.35
CA VAL A 48 45.10 19.60 49.98
C VAL A 48 44.36 20.36 51.07
N THR A 49 44.85 20.18 52.28
CA THR A 49 44.51 20.88 53.51
C THR A 49 45.25 22.23 53.59
N GLY A 50 44.61 23.24 54.18
CA GLY A 50 45.25 24.53 54.42
C GLY A 50 44.32 25.47 55.17
N ALA A 51 44.27 25.32 56.50
CA ALA A 51 43.66 26.29 57.41
C ALA A 51 44.60 27.48 57.61
N ALA A 52 44.07 28.70 57.52
CA ALA A 52 44.67 29.90 58.08
C ALA A 52 43.55 30.77 58.69
N GLU A 53 43.65 31.01 59.98
CA GLU A 53 42.77 31.87 60.77
C GLU A 53 43.12 33.36 60.63
N SER A 54 42.05 34.19 60.56
CA SER A 54 41.83 35.54 61.10
C SER A 54 42.74 36.72 60.68
N PRO A 55 42.21 37.96 60.56
CA PRO A 55 41.54 38.65 61.67
C PRO A 55 40.17 39.27 61.34
N GLU A 56 39.36 39.39 62.40
CA GLU A 56 38.17 40.23 62.52
C GLU A 56 38.33 41.61 61.87
N ARG A 57 37.34 41.98 61.05
CA ARG A 57 37.07 43.37 60.70
C ARG A 57 35.62 43.69 61.09
N LYS A 58 35.48 44.44 62.19
CA LYS A 58 34.26 45.20 62.49
C LYS A 58 33.96 46.11 61.30
N VAL A 59 32.74 46.03 60.77
CA VAL A 59 32.17 47.06 59.90
C VAL A 59 30.77 47.35 60.41
N ASP A 60 30.55 48.64 60.59
CA ASP A 60 29.39 49.31 61.17
C ASP A 60 28.06 48.92 60.55
N GLU A 61 27.02 49.01 61.39
CA GLU A 61 25.65 49.25 60.99
C GLU A 61 25.57 50.51 60.12
N SER A 62 25.45 50.33 58.81
CA SER A 62 24.89 51.36 57.92
C SER A 62 23.65 50.79 57.25
N GLU A 63 22.56 51.51 57.43
CA GLU A 63 21.20 51.24 56.94
C GLU A 63 21.18 50.62 55.54
N ASN A 64 20.64 49.40 55.48
CA ASN A 64 20.41 48.69 54.24
C ASN A 64 19.14 49.27 53.59
N GLU A 65 19.25 50.43 52.93
CA GLU A 65 18.23 50.87 51.98
C GLU A 65 18.23 49.86 50.82
N ASN A 66 17.41 48.82 50.93
CA ASN A 66 17.03 48.00 49.79
C ASN A 66 16.39 48.97 48.78
N PRO A 67 16.99 49.23 47.60
CA PRO A 67 16.28 49.97 46.58
C PRO A 67 15.02 49.17 46.28
N ALA A 68 13.86 49.77 46.57
CA ALA A 68 12.57 49.15 46.28
C ALA A 68 12.47 49.04 44.75
N TYR A 69 12.97 47.92 44.21
CA TYR A 69 12.94 47.65 42.79
C TYR A 69 11.47 47.63 42.35
N PRO A 70 11.11 48.31 41.26
CA PRO A 70 9.79 48.19 40.68
C PRO A 70 9.44 46.72 40.44
N TRP A 71 8.16 46.35 40.57
CA TRP A 71 7.71 44.95 40.52
C TRP A 71 8.09 44.19 39.25
N TYR A 72 8.40 44.89 38.15
CA TYR A 72 8.82 44.35 36.87
C TYR A 72 10.35 44.19 36.73
N ASN A 73 11.16 44.70 37.65
CA ASN A 73 12.62 44.58 37.57
C ASN A 73 13.06 43.21 38.12
N PRO A 74 13.63 42.32 37.27
CA PRO A 74 14.00 40.98 37.67
C PRO A 74 15.07 40.94 38.77
N HIS A 75 15.85 42.00 38.98
CA HIS A 75 16.84 42.05 40.06
C HIS A 75 16.20 41.95 41.46
N GLY A 76 15.01 42.52 41.65
CA GLY A 76 14.25 42.49 42.91
C GLY A 76 13.38 41.25 43.12
N TRP A 77 13.35 40.30 42.16
CA TRP A 77 12.52 39.10 42.26
C TRP A 77 13.14 38.04 43.18
N SER A 78 12.27 37.35 43.93
CA SER A 78 12.67 36.15 44.67
C SER A 78 13.13 35.04 43.71
N LEU A 79 14.01 34.15 44.18
CA LEU A 79 14.54 33.03 43.39
C LEU A 79 13.42 32.18 42.77
N ARG A 80 12.32 31.96 43.50
CA ARG A 80 11.14 31.23 43.01
C ARG A 80 10.48 31.92 41.81
N LYS A 81 10.33 33.24 41.84
CA LYS A 81 9.76 34.02 40.72
C LYS A 81 10.67 33.97 39.49
N LYS A 82 12.00 34.10 39.69
CA LYS A 82 12.99 33.96 38.61
C LYS A 82 12.93 32.58 37.95
N ILE A 83 12.82 31.51 38.74
CA ILE A 83 12.67 30.14 38.23
C ILE A 83 11.37 29.97 37.46
N LEU A 84 10.22 30.43 37.99
CA LEU A 84 8.92 30.29 37.32
C LEU A 84 8.87 31.04 35.98
N VAL A 85 9.38 32.27 35.93
CA VAL A 85 9.44 33.05 34.68
C VAL A 85 10.45 32.44 33.70
N GLY A 86 11.59 31.94 34.19
CA GLY A 86 12.57 31.22 33.38
C GLY A 86 11.98 29.95 32.76
N LEU A 87 11.28 29.13 33.55
CA LEU A 87 10.56 27.94 33.06
C LEU A 87 9.46 28.32 32.07
N GLY A 88 8.68 29.36 32.36
CA GLY A 88 7.67 29.87 31.43
C GLY A 88 8.26 30.32 30.10
N PHE A 89 9.42 30.99 30.12
CA PHE A 89 10.14 31.41 28.92
C PHE A 89 10.70 30.21 28.14
N VAL A 90 11.25 29.20 28.82
CA VAL A 90 11.71 27.95 28.18
C VAL A 90 10.54 27.22 27.52
N ILE A 91 9.42 27.06 28.22
CA ILE A 91 8.21 26.43 27.66
C ILE A 91 7.70 27.24 26.45
N PHE A 92 7.69 28.57 26.54
CA PHE A 92 7.30 29.43 25.43
C PHE A 92 8.20 29.22 24.21
N ILE A 93 9.53 29.18 24.39
CA ILE A 93 10.46 28.88 23.29
C ILE A 93 10.18 27.51 22.69
N ILE A 94 9.98 26.49 23.53
CA ILE A 94 9.66 25.13 23.09
C ILE A 94 8.40 25.13 22.23
N VAL A 95 7.32 25.80 22.66
CA VAL A 95 6.07 25.90 21.89
C VAL A 95 6.27 26.65 20.58
N VAL A 96 7.00 27.77 20.60
CA VAL A 96 7.28 28.60 19.40
C VAL A 96 8.15 27.87 18.38
N ILE A 97 8.99 26.92 18.79
CA ILE A 97 9.81 26.11 17.87
C ILE A 97 9.05 24.85 17.43
N LEU A 98 8.53 24.07 18.38
CA LEU A 98 7.90 22.79 18.10
C LEU A 98 6.57 22.95 17.36
N GLY A 99 5.77 23.98 17.68
CA GLY A 99 4.49 24.22 17.02
C GLY A 99 4.61 24.34 15.49
N PRO A 100 5.42 25.30 14.98
CA PRO A 100 5.68 25.41 13.54
C PRO A 100 6.39 24.20 12.96
N TYR A 101 7.34 23.59 13.68
CA TYR A 101 8.05 22.40 13.21
C TYR A 101 7.08 21.22 12.95
N TYR A 102 6.25 20.87 13.93
CA TYR A 102 5.25 19.82 13.77
C TYR A 102 4.16 20.23 12.78
N GLY A 103 3.78 21.51 12.73
CA GLY A 103 2.85 22.03 11.74
C GLY A 103 3.35 21.84 10.30
N VAL A 104 4.63 22.10 10.04
CA VAL A 104 5.25 21.84 8.73
C VAL A 104 5.38 20.34 8.50
N LYS A 105 5.90 19.58 9.47
CA LYS A 105 6.11 18.13 9.34
C LYS A 105 4.80 17.40 8.98
N LEU A 106 3.71 17.67 9.70
CA LEU A 106 2.41 17.04 9.50
C LEU A 106 1.71 17.48 8.21
N ASN A 107 2.11 18.62 7.63
CA ASN A 107 1.54 19.13 6.38
C ASN A 107 2.44 18.90 5.16
N ARG A 108 3.58 18.22 5.30
CA ARG A 108 4.42 17.82 4.17
C ARG A 108 3.57 17.00 3.21
N TYR A 109 3.66 17.37 1.94
CA TYR A 109 3.00 16.70 0.84
C TYR A 109 3.85 16.93 -0.41
N PRO A 110 4.15 15.90 -1.20
CA PRO A 110 4.97 16.04 -2.40
C PRO A 110 4.26 16.94 -3.42
N ASP A 111 5.07 17.60 -4.24
CA ASP A 111 4.56 18.42 -5.32
C ASP A 111 4.20 17.53 -6.51
N TYR A 112 2.91 17.43 -6.79
CA TYR A 112 2.43 16.75 -7.98
C TYR A 112 2.36 17.69 -9.19
N THR A 113 3.49 18.32 -9.52
CA THR A 113 3.58 19.20 -10.70
C THR A 113 3.13 18.42 -11.95
N PRO A 114 2.35 19.04 -12.86
CA PRO A 114 1.92 18.38 -14.09
C PRO A 114 3.11 17.86 -14.90
N LEU A 115 2.95 16.67 -15.47
CA LEU A 115 3.93 16.05 -16.37
C LEU A 115 3.31 15.88 -17.76
N GLU A 116 4.13 16.02 -18.79
CA GLU A 116 3.73 15.66 -20.14
C GLU A 116 3.97 14.17 -20.35
N TYR A 117 2.96 13.46 -20.85
CA TYR A 117 2.99 12.02 -21.07
C TYR A 117 3.03 11.67 -22.56
N ARG A 118 3.60 10.52 -22.90
CA ARG A 118 3.46 9.87 -24.21
C ARG A 118 3.02 8.42 -24.05
N LEU A 119 2.15 7.96 -24.95
CA LEU A 119 1.76 6.55 -25.02
C LEU A 119 2.98 5.71 -25.41
N VAL A 120 3.26 4.66 -24.63
CA VAL A 120 4.35 3.71 -24.90
C VAL A 120 3.84 2.32 -25.23
N ASP A 121 2.73 1.91 -24.60
CA ASP A 121 2.15 0.60 -24.83
C ASP A 121 0.62 0.65 -24.88
N THR A 122 0.07 -0.21 -25.74
CA THR A 122 -1.36 -0.49 -25.85
C THR A 122 -1.58 -2.00 -25.92
N TYR A 123 -2.59 -2.46 -25.20
CA TYR A 123 -3.08 -3.83 -25.15
C TYR A 123 -4.58 -3.77 -25.45
N GLU A 124 -4.99 -4.10 -26.68
CA GLU A 124 -6.38 -4.02 -27.13
C GLU A 124 -6.62 -4.95 -28.33
N GLY A 125 -7.89 -5.14 -28.67
CA GLY A 125 -8.31 -5.90 -29.84
C GLY A 125 -7.94 -7.39 -29.75
N SER A 126 -7.95 -8.06 -30.91
CA SER A 126 -7.66 -9.50 -31.00
C SER A 126 -6.26 -9.89 -30.54
N SER A 127 -5.33 -8.92 -30.47
CA SER A 127 -3.94 -9.10 -30.02
C SER A 127 -3.70 -8.78 -28.55
N PHE A 128 -4.76 -8.55 -27.75
CA PHE A 128 -4.63 -8.14 -26.34
C PHE A 128 -3.65 -9.02 -25.55
N PHE A 129 -3.73 -10.34 -25.72
CA PHE A 129 -2.92 -11.31 -24.97
C PHE A 129 -1.50 -11.52 -25.53
N ASP A 130 -1.15 -10.97 -26.69
CA ASP A 130 0.15 -11.24 -27.36
C ASP A 130 1.36 -10.73 -26.55
N LYS A 131 1.14 -9.72 -25.72
CA LYS A 131 2.16 -9.06 -24.90
C LYS A 131 2.27 -9.64 -23.48
N PHE A 132 1.58 -10.74 -23.21
CA PHE A 132 1.62 -11.42 -21.91
C PHE A 132 2.25 -12.80 -22.00
N ASP A 133 2.88 -13.20 -20.90
CA ASP A 133 3.22 -14.58 -20.60
C ASP A 133 2.14 -15.17 -19.67
N TYR A 134 1.91 -16.48 -19.76
CA TYR A 134 0.93 -17.17 -18.92
C TYR A 134 1.67 -17.91 -17.81
N PHE A 135 1.47 -17.48 -16.57
CA PHE A 135 1.97 -18.17 -15.39
C PHE A 135 1.24 -19.51 -15.24
N SER A 136 1.98 -20.59 -14.96
CA SER A 136 1.40 -21.93 -14.81
C SER A 136 2.07 -22.76 -13.72
N ASP A 137 2.81 -22.11 -12.82
CA ASP A 137 3.35 -22.76 -11.62
C ASP A 137 2.27 -22.78 -10.51
N GLU A 138 2.60 -23.37 -9.36
CA GLU A 138 1.72 -23.35 -8.19
C GLU A 138 1.45 -21.92 -7.73
N ASP A 139 0.22 -21.67 -7.28
CA ASP A 139 -0.19 -20.35 -6.82
C ASP A 139 0.63 -19.92 -5.58
N PRO A 140 1.31 -18.75 -5.62
CA PRO A 140 2.10 -18.27 -4.49
C PRO A 140 1.29 -17.90 -3.25
N THR A 141 -0.04 -17.87 -3.34
CA THR A 141 -0.97 -17.43 -2.30
C THR A 141 -1.80 -18.57 -1.70
N ASP A 142 -1.41 -19.83 -1.96
CA ASP A 142 -2.04 -21.08 -1.50
C ASP A 142 -3.49 -21.27 -2.00
N GLY A 143 -3.83 -20.68 -3.14
CA GLY A 143 -5.10 -20.79 -3.81
C GLY A 143 -5.49 -22.23 -4.19
N PHE A 144 -6.79 -22.52 -4.14
CA PHE A 144 -7.40 -23.73 -4.70
C PHE A 144 -7.63 -23.59 -6.21
N VAL A 145 -6.57 -23.24 -6.92
CA VAL A 145 -6.55 -22.88 -8.34
C VAL A 145 -5.52 -23.73 -9.09
N VAL A 146 -5.77 -23.94 -10.38
CA VAL A 146 -4.75 -24.43 -11.31
C VAL A 146 -4.57 -23.37 -12.39
N TYR A 147 -3.46 -22.64 -12.35
CA TYR A 147 -3.13 -21.73 -13.43
C TYR A 147 -2.67 -22.51 -14.66
N VAL A 148 -3.42 -22.38 -15.75
CA VAL A 148 -3.13 -23.10 -16.99
C VAL A 148 -2.29 -22.25 -17.93
N ASN A 149 -1.42 -22.91 -18.71
CA ASN A 149 -0.64 -22.24 -19.75
C ASN A 149 -1.53 -21.73 -20.90
N GLN A 150 -0.95 -20.97 -21.83
CA GLN A 150 -1.68 -20.34 -22.93
C GLN A 150 -2.45 -21.33 -23.82
N GLU A 151 -1.86 -22.49 -24.14
CA GLU A 151 -2.50 -23.51 -24.99
C GLU A 151 -3.75 -24.08 -24.31
N ALA A 152 -3.63 -24.47 -23.05
CA ALA A 152 -4.75 -24.98 -22.26
C ALA A 152 -5.81 -23.89 -22.00
N ALA A 153 -5.41 -22.64 -21.76
CA ALA A 153 -6.33 -21.51 -21.62
C ALA A 153 -7.17 -21.31 -22.89
N HIS A 154 -6.55 -21.42 -24.06
CA HIS A 154 -7.27 -21.35 -25.34
C HIS A 154 -8.23 -22.53 -25.53
N ASP A 155 -7.76 -23.76 -25.31
CA ASP A 155 -8.56 -24.97 -25.52
C ASP A 155 -9.77 -25.08 -24.56
N LEU A 156 -9.59 -24.59 -23.33
CA LEU A 156 -10.66 -24.48 -22.33
C LEU A 156 -11.46 -23.18 -22.47
N ASN A 157 -11.11 -22.33 -23.44
CA ASN A 157 -11.71 -21.03 -23.73
C ASN A 157 -11.61 -20.04 -22.54
N LEU A 158 -10.66 -20.22 -21.62
CA LEU A 158 -10.48 -19.35 -20.45
C LEU A 158 -9.94 -17.98 -20.80
N THR A 159 -9.27 -17.84 -21.96
CA THR A 159 -8.91 -16.53 -22.52
C THR A 159 -9.25 -16.44 -23.99
N TYR A 160 -9.84 -15.32 -24.41
CA TYR A 160 -10.02 -14.97 -25.82
C TYR A 160 -10.18 -13.47 -25.98
N ALA A 161 -9.79 -12.93 -27.13
CA ALA A 161 -9.94 -11.51 -27.44
C ALA A 161 -10.63 -11.31 -28.79
N THR A 162 -11.40 -10.24 -28.87
CA THR A 162 -12.13 -9.77 -30.05
C THR A 162 -11.66 -8.37 -30.43
N ASP A 163 -12.21 -7.78 -31.48
CA ASP A 163 -11.89 -6.40 -31.86
C ASP A 163 -12.31 -5.37 -30.79
N THR A 164 -13.20 -5.73 -29.86
CA THR A 164 -13.78 -4.80 -28.87
C THR A 164 -13.36 -5.06 -27.44
N SER A 165 -13.07 -6.31 -27.08
CA SER A 165 -12.72 -6.67 -25.70
C SER A 165 -11.98 -8.00 -25.60
N ALA A 166 -11.29 -8.18 -24.48
CA ALA A 166 -10.56 -9.38 -24.10
C ALA A 166 -11.14 -9.97 -22.81
N ILE A 167 -11.29 -11.29 -22.77
CA ILE A 167 -11.87 -12.04 -21.67
C ILE A 167 -10.81 -12.93 -21.03
N LEU A 168 -10.71 -12.91 -19.70
CA LEU A 168 -9.98 -13.86 -18.87
C LEU A 168 -10.95 -14.41 -17.82
N ARG A 169 -11.11 -15.73 -17.70
CA ARG A 169 -12.12 -16.32 -16.81
C ARG A 169 -11.69 -17.62 -16.15
N VAL A 170 -12.41 -17.94 -15.07
CA VAL A 170 -12.34 -19.23 -14.39
C VAL A 170 -13.10 -20.30 -15.19
N ASP A 171 -12.69 -21.56 -15.07
CA ASP A 171 -13.40 -22.72 -15.61
C ASP A 171 -14.79 -22.90 -14.96
N THR A 172 -15.84 -22.84 -15.77
CA THR A 172 -17.24 -22.92 -15.35
C THR A 172 -17.94 -24.23 -15.71
N PHE A 173 -17.20 -25.26 -16.13
CA PHE A 173 -17.81 -26.51 -16.62
C PHE A 173 -17.18 -27.78 -16.04
N THR A 174 -15.91 -27.77 -15.65
CA THR A 174 -15.25 -28.98 -15.12
C THR A 174 -15.82 -29.33 -13.74
N PRO A 175 -16.47 -30.50 -13.59
CA PRO A 175 -16.96 -30.95 -12.30
C PRO A 175 -15.83 -31.59 -11.49
N LYS A 176 -15.89 -31.45 -10.16
CA LYS A 176 -14.97 -32.13 -9.21
C LYS A 176 -13.50 -31.80 -9.50
N ALA A 177 -13.17 -30.52 -9.49
CA ALA A 177 -11.82 -30.02 -9.67
C ALA A 177 -10.95 -30.28 -8.41
N ILE A 178 -10.60 -31.55 -8.16
CA ILE A 178 -9.99 -32.01 -6.90
C ILE A 178 -8.60 -31.45 -6.60
N ALA A 179 -7.91 -30.93 -7.62
CA ALA A 179 -6.55 -30.39 -7.52
C ALA A 179 -6.54 -28.85 -7.61
N GLY A 180 -7.69 -28.21 -7.50
CA GLY A 180 -7.89 -26.80 -7.84
C GLY A 180 -8.67 -26.64 -9.14
N ARG A 181 -9.37 -25.51 -9.27
CA ARG A 181 -10.15 -25.18 -10.47
C ARG A 181 -9.29 -24.39 -11.46
N ASN A 182 -9.40 -24.70 -12.75
CA ASN A 182 -8.59 -24.04 -13.76
C ASN A 182 -8.92 -22.55 -13.83
N SER A 183 -7.88 -21.74 -13.86
CA SER A 183 -7.94 -20.29 -14.03
C SER A 183 -6.69 -19.83 -14.78
N VAL A 184 -6.53 -18.51 -14.95
CA VAL A 184 -5.43 -17.92 -15.71
C VAL A 184 -4.81 -16.78 -14.91
N ARG A 185 -3.48 -16.70 -14.96
CA ARG A 185 -2.67 -15.57 -14.53
C ARG A 185 -1.78 -15.16 -15.70
N ILE A 186 -1.97 -13.93 -16.17
CA ILE A 186 -1.14 -13.34 -17.23
C ILE A 186 -0.20 -12.29 -16.65
N GLU A 187 1.03 -12.24 -17.13
CA GLU A 187 2.05 -11.27 -16.71
C GLU A 187 2.63 -10.57 -17.93
N SER A 188 2.68 -9.24 -17.95
CA SER A 188 3.18 -8.53 -19.12
C SER A 188 4.66 -8.78 -19.32
N LYS A 189 5.05 -9.01 -20.57
CA LYS A 189 6.46 -9.19 -20.97
C LYS A 189 7.31 -7.95 -20.70
N GLN A 190 6.69 -6.78 -20.74
CA GLN A 190 7.31 -5.50 -20.43
C GLN A 190 7.17 -5.19 -18.94
N GLY A 191 8.26 -4.74 -18.32
CA GLY A 191 8.27 -4.14 -16.99
C GLY A 191 8.38 -2.62 -17.04
N TYR A 192 7.88 -1.94 -16.01
CA TYR A 192 7.78 -0.49 -15.93
C TYR A 192 8.30 0.03 -14.58
N ASP A 193 9.23 0.98 -14.58
CA ASP A 193 9.70 1.63 -13.33
C ASP A 193 8.78 2.78 -12.89
N HIS A 194 8.11 3.40 -13.85
CA HIS A 194 7.19 4.51 -13.67
C HIS A 194 6.22 4.55 -14.85
N GLY A 195 5.08 5.20 -14.66
CA GLY A 195 4.12 5.35 -15.72
C GLY A 195 2.76 5.86 -15.26
N LEU A 196 1.94 6.21 -16.24
CA LEU A 196 0.51 6.38 -16.09
C LEU A 196 -0.17 5.22 -16.80
N PHE A 197 -0.83 4.36 -16.01
CA PHE A 197 -1.53 3.17 -16.46
C PHE A 197 -3.02 3.47 -16.52
N ILE A 198 -3.66 3.16 -17.63
CA ILE A 198 -5.10 3.32 -17.84
C ILE A 198 -5.67 1.95 -18.19
N PHE A 199 -6.50 1.42 -17.31
CA PHE A 199 -7.17 0.13 -17.47
C PHE A 199 -8.66 0.37 -17.72
N ASP A 200 -9.12 0.14 -18.94
CA ASP A 200 -10.53 0.20 -19.30
C ASP A 200 -11.18 -1.18 -19.09
N ILE A 201 -12.01 -1.27 -18.05
CA ILE A 201 -12.58 -2.51 -17.54
C ILE A 201 -14.09 -2.50 -17.74
N ILE A 202 -14.61 -3.49 -18.46
CA ILE A 202 -16.04 -3.66 -18.72
C ILE A 202 -16.68 -4.53 -17.63
N HIS A 203 -15.97 -5.55 -17.17
CA HIS A 203 -16.44 -6.50 -16.16
C HIS A 203 -15.30 -6.93 -15.22
N THR A 204 -15.57 -6.99 -13.92
CA THR A 204 -14.68 -7.58 -12.90
C THR A 204 -15.22 -8.93 -12.41
N PRO A 205 -14.37 -9.93 -12.12
CA PRO A 205 -14.80 -11.20 -11.55
C PRO A 205 -15.42 -11.01 -10.17
N TYR A 206 -16.47 -11.73 -9.80
CA TYR A 206 -16.91 -11.77 -8.40
C TYR A 206 -17.63 -13.06 -8.09
N GLY A 207 -17.80 -13.32 -6.79
CA GLY A 207 -18.52 -14.47 -6.27
C GLY A 207 -17.75 -15.18 -5.17
N CYS A 208 -18.47 -15.84 -4.26
CA CYS A 208 -17.88 -16.64 -3.20
C CYS A 208 -16.71 -17.53 -3.66
N GLY A 209 -15.59 -17.42 -2.96
CA GLY A 209 -14.36 -18.15 -3.24
C GLY A 209 -13.46 -17.54 -4.31
N THR A 210 -13.83 -16.43 -4.95
CA THR A 210 -12.94 -15.74 -5.90
C THR A 210 -11.95 -14.81 -5.20
N TRP A 211 -10.74 -14.72 -5.73
CA TRP A 211 -9.72 -13.73 -5.37
C TRP A 211 -9.06 -13.18 -6.65
N PRO A 212 -9.74 -12.26 -7.34
CA PRO A 212 -9.23 -11.62 -8.55
C PRO A 212 -8.33 -10.43 -8.23
N ALA A 213 -7.32 -10.23 -9.07
CA ALA A 213 -6.42 -9.09 -8.97
C ALA A 213 -5.99 -8.57 -10.35
N LEU A 214 -5.90 -7.24 -10.46
CA LEU A 214 -5.16 -6.50 -11.48
C LEU A 214 -4.14 -5.62 -10.76
N TRP A 215 -2.86 -5.92 -10.95
CA TRP A 215 -1.80 -5.46 -10.07
C TRP A 215 -0.47 -5.35 -10.80
N LEU A 216 0.48 -4.68 -10.17
CA LEU A 216 1.83 -4.48 -10.69
C LEU A 216 2.87 -5.06 -9.73
N THR A 217 3.83 -5.84 -10.21
CA THR A 217 4.98 -6.26 -9.40
C THR A 217 6.16 -6.73 -10.26
N ASP A 218 7.32 -6.91 -9.63
CA ASP A 218 8.41 -7.73 -10.16
C ASP A 218 8.40 -9.09 -9.45
N GLY A 219 7.77 -10.09 -10.08
CA GLY A 219 7.58 -11.42 -9.50
C GLY A 219 8.88 -12.14 -9.11
N TYR A 220 10.02 -11.79 -9.71
CA TYR A 220 11.32 -12.40 -9.37
C TYR A 220 11.97 -11.79 -8.14
N ASN A 221 11.62 -10.55 -7.80
CA ASN A 221 12.30 -9.76 -6.78
C ASN A 221 11.39 -9.35 -5.62
N TRP A 222 10.13 -9.82 -5.61
CA TRP A 222 9.19 -9.59 -4.51
C TRP A 222 9.77 -9.97 -3.14
N PRO A 223 9.54 -9.19 -2.06
CA PRO A 223 8.87 -7.87 -2.03
C PRO A 223 9.83 -6.69 -2.27
N ASN A 224 11.10 -6.94 -2.62
CA ASN A 224 12.13 -5.89 -2.69
C ASN A 224 11.88 -4.84 -3.77
N ASN A 225 11.17 -5.22 -4.84
CA ASN A 225 10.78 -4.32 -5.92
C ASN A 225 9.29 -3.94 -5.84
N GLY A 226 8.63 -4.22 -4.71
CA GLY A 226 7.29 -3.75 -4.42
C GLY A 226 6.19 -4.41 -5.24
N GLU A 227 4.97 -4.20 -4.77
CA GLU A 227 3.73 -4.63 -5.40
C GLU A 227 2.66 -3.54 -5.21
N ILE A 228 1.89 -3.31 -6.28
CA ILE A 228 0.83 -2.30 -6.36
C ILE A 228 -0.45 -3.00 -6.83
N ASP A 229 -1.35 -3.27 -5.90
CA ASP A 229 -2.67 -3.78 -6.20
C ASP A 229 -3.55 -2.62 -6.64
N ILE A 230 -3.79 -2.50 -7.95
CA ILE A 230 -4.65 -1.44 -8.49
C ILE A 230 -6.11 -1.81 -8.23
N LEU A 231 -6.41 -3.10 -8.40
CA LEU A 231 -7.74 -3.63 -8.28
C LEU A 231 -7.67 -5.04 -7.70
N GLU A 232 -7.97 -5.18 -6.41
CA GLU A 232 -7.96 -6.45 -5.69
C GLU A 232 -9.11 -6.48 -4.67
N THR A 233 -9.80 -7.62 -4.62
CA THR A 233 -10.73 -7.93 -3.54
C THR A 233 -10.95 -9.45 -3.49
N ASN A 234 -11.90 -9.89 -2.67
CA ASN A 234 -12.25 -11.28 -2.56
C ASN A 234 -13.77 -11.50 -2.48
N ASN A 235 -14.16 -12.73 -2.76
CA ASN A 235 -15.54 -13.21 -2.71
C ASN A 235 -16.48 -12.31 -3.53
N GLU A 236 -17.55 -11.79 -2.92
CA GLU A 236 -18.50 -10.91 -3.63
C GLU A 236 -17.95 -9.50 -3.89
N GLY A 237 -16.87 -9.09 -3.20
CA GLY A 237 -16.27 -7.76 -3.36
C GLY A 237 -17.19 -6.58 -3.02
N SER A 238 -18.29 -6.81 -2.30
CA SER A 238 -19.32 -5.79 -2.04
C SER A 238 -18.90 -4.67 -1.07
N HIS A 239 -17.71 -4.76 -0.47
CA HIS A 239 -17.14 -3.65 0.28
C HIS A 239 -16.41 -2.62 -0.61
N GLY A 240 -16.30 -2.90 -1.91
CA GLY A 240 -15.55 -2.08 -2.86
C GLY A 240 -14.17 -2.65 -3.16
N ASN A 241 -13.48 -2.00 -4.09
CA ASN A 241 -12.12 -2.32 -4.45
C ASN A 241 -11.16 -1.83 -3.37
N GLU A 242 -10.04 -2.53 -3.20
CA GLU A 242 -8.93 -2.05 -2.41
C GLU A 242 -7.69 -1.83 -3.26
N VAL A 243 -7.14 -0.61 -3.18
CA VAL A 243 -5.83 -0.29 -3.76
C VAL A 243 -4.79 -0.46 -2.66
N THR A 244 -3.82 -1.35 -2.85
CA THR A 244 -2.85 -1.71 -1.79
C THR A 244 -1.42 -1.63 -2.30
N LEU A 245 -0.50 -1.23 -1.41
CA LEU A 245 0.93 -1.36 -1.67
C LEU A 245 1.56 -2.34 -0.69
N HIS A 246 2.47 -3.17 -1.23
CA HIS A 246 3.35 -4.03 -0.47
C HIS A 246 4.80 -3.69 -0.78
N THR A 247 5.60 -3.48 0.26
CA THR A 247 7.02 -3.10 0.16
C THR A 247 7.85 -3.85 1.20
N THR A 248 9.17 -3.69 1.15
CA THR A 248 10.01 -3.90 2.34
C THR A 248 9.82 -2.79 3.37
N GLU A 249 10.44 -2.91 4.55
CA GLU A 249 10.56 -1.84 5.56
C GLU A 249 10.91 -0.47 4.94
N GLY A 250 10.31 0.61 5.46
CA GLY A 250 10.70 1.99 5.14
C GLY A 250 9.65 2.79 4.36
N CYS A 251 8.48 2.22 4.10
CA CYS A 251 7.37 2.89 3.42
C CYS A 251 6.15 3.02 4.34
N ASN A 252 5.76 4.26 4.67
CA ASN A 252 4.65 4.53 5.58
C ASN A 252 3.74 5.67 5.10
N MET A 253 2.44 5.49 5.34
CA MET A 253 1.33 6.33 4.91
C MET A 253 0.62 7.05 6.06
N ASP A 254 1.21 7.07 7.26
CA ASP A 254 0.82 7.94 8.38
C ASP A 254 1.32 9.37 8.14
N VAL A 255 0.89 9.91 7.01
CA VAL A 255 1.26 11.20 6.45
C VAL A 255 0.01 11.87 5.89
N LYS A 256 0.14 13.14 5.51
CA LYS A 256 -0.94 13.83 4.80
C LYS A 256 -1.20 13.14 3.47
N ARG A 257 -2.45 12.76 3.23
CA ARG A 257 -2.94 12.16 1.98
C ARG A 257 -4.16 12.93 1.48
N LYS A 258 -4.36 12.95 0.17
CA LYS A 258 -5.52 13.55 -0.50
C LYS A 258 -6.23 12.45 -1.27
N GLN A 259 -7.16 11.79 -0.59
CA GLN A 259 -7.84 10.59 -1.09
C GLN A 259 -9.31 10.59 -0.68
N THR A 260 -10.17 10.05 -1.55
CA THR A 260 -11.59 9.84 -1.26
C THR A 260 -11.85 8.51 -0.56
N GLY A 261 -10.98 7.51 -0.76
CA GLY A 261 -11.08 6.19 -0.12
C GLY A 261 -10.63 6.19 1.34
N SER A 262 -10.96 5.10 2.03
CA SER A 262 -10.65 4.91 3.46
C SER A 262 -9.43 4.02 3.63
N ALA A 263 -8.42 4.50 4.38
CA ALA A 263 -7.23 3.72 4.65
C ALA A 263 -7.50 2.60 5.68
N VAL A 264 -6.97 1.42 5.41
CA VAL A 264 -7.06 0.25 6.31
C VAL A 264 -5.84 0.21 7.23
N TYR A 265 -4.65 0.17 6.65
CA TYR A 265 -3.36 0.29 7.34
C TYR A 265 -2.50 1.37 6.70
N THR A 266 -1.51 1.83 7.46
CA THR A 266 -0.58 2.86 7.00
C THR A 266 0.83 2.34 6.72
N THR A 267 1.22 1.18 7.24
CA THR A 267 2.51 0.57 6.92
C THR A 267 2.39 -0.29 5.67
N CYS A 268 3.27 -0.09 4.70
CA CYS A 268 3.28 -0.89 3.46
C CYS A 268 4.21 -2.11 3.57
N ASP A 269 4.95 -2.23 4.68
CA ASP A 269 5.89 -3.34 4.94
C ASP A 269 5.18 -4.70 4.98
N ASN A 270 5.55 -5.57 4.05
CA ASN A 270 5.01 -6.91 3.86
C ASN A 270 5.22 -7.82 5.10
N ALA A 271 6.20 -7.50 5.95
CA ALA A 271 6.45 -8.23 7.20
C ALA A 271 5.47 -7.87 8.34
N THR A 272 4.57 -6.91 8.12
CA THR A 272 3.63 -6.42 9.13
C THR A 272 2.19 -6.84 8.84
N HIS A 273 1.36 -6.93 9.88
CA HIS A 273 -0.08 -7.24 9.78
C HIS A 273 -0.40 -8.42 8.88
N SER A 274 0.43 -9.47 8.94
CA SER A 274 0.24 -10.65 8.10
C SER A 274 0.16 -10.24 6.62
N ASN A 275 1.18 -9.54 6.12
CA ASN A 275 1.29 -8.99 4.77
C ASN A 275 0.10 -8.11 4.33
N SER A 276 -0.60 -7.41 5.22
CA SER A 276 -1.77 -6.62 4.79
C SER A 276 -1.45 -5.43 3.87
N GLY A 277 -0.19 -5.00 3.81
CA GLY A 277 0.20 -3.80 3.08
C GLY A 277 -0.48 -2.54 3.61
N CYS A 278 -0.34 -1.44 2.87
CA CYS A 278 -1.04 -0.18 3.16
C CYS A 278 -2.19 0.01 2.18
N GLY A 279 -3.36 -0.53 2.52
CA GLY A 279 -4.54 -0.51 1.65
C GLY A 279 -5.44 0.72 1.81
N VAL A 280 -6.09 1.11 0.72
CA VAL A 280 -7.15 2.12 0.66
C VAL A 280 -8.37 1.54 -0.05
N VAL A 281 -9.48 1.44 0.70
CA VAL A 281 -10.75 0.86 0.23
C VAL A 281 -11.63 1.96 -0.37
N GLY A 282 -12.17 1.68 -1.56
CA GLY A 282 -13.19 2.48 -2.22
C GLY A 282 -14.60 2.17 -1.73
N ASP A 283 -15.61 2.80 -2.34
CA ASP A 283 -17.00 2.44 -2.06
C ASP A 283 -17.43 1.17 -2.83
N GLU A 284 -18.59 0.63 -2.51
CA GLU A 284 -19.16 -0.56 -3.17
C GLU A 284 -19.20 -0.45 -4.70
N SER A 285 -19.41 0.75 -5.26
CA SER A 285 -19.52 0.95 -6.71
C SER A 285 -18.21 0.81 -7.47
N THR A 286 -17.10 0.72 -6.74
CA THR A 286 -15.75 0.57 -7.30
C THR A 286 -15.41 -0.87 -7.70
N TYR A 287 -16.25 -1.86 -7.40
CA TYR A 287 -15.98 -3.26 -7.70
C TYR A 287 -17.24 -4.11 -7.99
N GLY A 288 -17.05 -5.25 -8.64
CA GLY A 288 -17.92 -6.42 -8.54
C GLY A 288 -19.28 -6.19 -9.18
N GLU A 289 -20.32 -6.79 -8.60
CA GLU A 289 -21.68 -6.69 -9.14
C GLU A 289 -22.11 -5.22 -9.32
N ALA A 290 -21.77 -4.34 -8.38
CA ALA A 290 -22.14 -2.93 -8.43
C ALA A 290 -21.43 -2.18 -9.57
N MET A 291 -20.13 -2.42 -9.77
CA MET A 291 -19.38 -1.86 -10.91
C MET A 291 -19.87 -2.45 -12.24
N ASN A 292 -20.08 -3.76 -12.31
CA ASN A 292 -20.50 -4.47 -13.53
C ASN A 292 -21.89 -4.02 -14.00
N LYS A 293 -22.85 -3.85 -13.08
CA LYS A 293 -24.20 -3.30 -13.38
C LYS A 293 -24.15 -1.88 -13.96
N ASN A 294 -23.09 -1.12 -13.69
CA ASN A 294 -22.88 0.23 -14.21
C ASN A 294 -22.05 0.24 -15.51
N GLY A 295 -21.74 -0.92 -16.10
CA GLY A 295 -20.96 -1.05 -17.33
C GLY A 295 -19.46 -0.90 -17.12
N GLY A 296 -18.98 -1.18 -15.90
CA GLY A 296 -17.57 -1.09 -15.54
C GLY A 296 -17.09 0.35 -15.38
N GLY A 297 -15.84 0.59 -15.75
CA GLY A 297 -15.20 1.89 -15.60
C GLY A 297 -13.72 1.84 -15.95
N ILE A 298 -13.02 2.92 -15.63
CA ILE A 298 -11.59 3.05 -15.81
C ILE A 298 -10.90 3.12 -14.46
N TYR A 299 -9.92 2.26 -14.27
CA TYR A 299 -8.90 2.43 -13.24
C TYR A 299 -7.68 3.09 -13.85
N ALA A 300 -7.26 4.21 -13.27
CA ALA A 300 -6.03 4.89 -13.67
C ALA A 300 -5.05 4.88 -12.49
N LEU A 301 -3.78 4.57 -12.75
CA LEU A 301 -2.72 4.60 -11.75
C LEU A 301 -1.53 5.40 -12.25
N GLU A 302 -1.09 6.39 -11.49
CA GLU A 302 0.13 7.15 -11.73
C GLU A 302 1.20 6.69 -10.74
N LEU A 303 2.26 6.05 -11.24
CA LEU A 303 3.47 5.67 -10.49
C LEU A 303 4.61 6.62 -10.88
N ARG A 304 5.09 7.42 -9.93
CA ARG A 304 6.22 8.34 -10.12
C ARG A 304 6.91 8.64 -8.79
N GLU A 305 8.06 9.32 -8.84
CA GLU A 305 8.86 9.69 -7.65
C GLU A 305 8.07 10.48 -6.57
N ALA A 306 7.09 11.28 -6.98
CA ALA A 306 6.25 12.04 -6.05
C ALA A 306 5.31 11.15 -5.21
N GLY A 307 5.01 9.92 -5.66
CA GLY A 307 4.02 9.06 -5.04
C GLY A 307 3.28 8.19 -6.05
N ILE A 308 2.42 7.33 -5.51
CA ILE A 308 1.49 6.52 -6.29
C ILE A 308 0.07 7.03 -6.06
N ARG A 309 -0.67 7.31 -7.12
CA ARG A 309 -2.08 7.74 -7.04
C ARG A 309 -2.94 6.88 -7.94
N ALA A 310 -4.10 6.47 -7.43
CA ALA A 310 -5.07 5.68 -8.18
C ALA A 310 -6.42 6.39 -8.23
N TRP A 311 -7.08 6.35 -9.39
CA TRP A 311 -8.42 6.89 -9.61
C TRP A 311 -9.32 5.80 -10.17
N PHE A 312 -10.59 5.87 -9.80
CA PHE A 312 -11.66 5.14 -10.46
C PHE A 312 -12.63 6.13 -11.10
N PHE A 313 -12.88 5.94 -12.39
CA PHE A 313 -13.91 6.68 -13.13
C PHE A 313 -15.00 5.69 -13.57
N PRO A 314 -16.20 5.73 -12.99
CA PRO A 314 -17.27 4.85 -13.44
C PRO A 314 -17.64 5.19 -14.88
N ARG A 315 -18.15 4.19 -15.64
CA ARG A 315 -18.36 4.27 -17.09
C ARG A 315 -19.04 5.56 -17.57
N HIS A 316 -19.98 6.10 -16.80
CA HIS A 316 -20.78 7.27 -17.15
C HIS A 316 -20.14 8.62 -16.80
N SER A 317 -18.96 8.65 -16.17
CA SER A 317 -18.23 9.87 -15.78
C SER A 317 -16.75 9.83 -16.12
N ILE A 318 -16.35 9.02 -17.11
CA ILE A 318 -14.98 9.00 -17.65
C ILE A 318 -14.61 10.39 -18.20
N PRO A 319 -13.49 10.99 -17.75
CA PRO A 319 -12.98 12.23 -18.30
C PRO A 319 -12.81 12.18 -19.82
N LYS A 320 -13.17 13.28 -20.51
CA LYS A 320 -13.13 13.34 -21.98
C LYS A 320 -11.74 13.03 -22.55
N GLU A 321 -10.68 13.47 -21.87
CA GLU A 321 -9.29 13.22 -22.26
C GLU A 321 -8.83 11.77 -22.10
N ILE A 322 -9.52 10.96 -21.31
CA ILE A 322 -9.23 9.52 -21.21
C ILE A 322 -10.01 8.75 -22.29
N SER A 323 -11.23 9.20 -22.62
CA SER A 323 -12.08 8.58 -23.64
C SER A 323 -11.70 8.93 -25.08
N ASP A 324 -10.96 10.02 -25.30
CA ASP A 324 -10.43 10.40 -26.62
C ASP A 324 -9.12 9.64 -26.91
N PRO A 325 -9.07 8.76 -27.93
CA PRO A 325 -7.88 7.96 -28.23
C PRO A 325 -6.68 8.79 -28.69
N THR A 326 -6.87 10.08 -29.01
CA THR A 326 -5.82 11.01 -29.44
C THR A 326 -5.37 11.96 -28.35
N ALA A 327 -6.08 12.00 -27.21
CA ALA A 327 -5.72 12.84 -26.09
C ALA A 327 -4.60 12.21 -25.26
N ILE A 328 -3.75 13.07 -24.72
CA ILE A 328 -2.75 12.69 -23.73
C ILE A 328 -3.38 12.99 -22.37
N PRO A 329 -3.53 11.98 -21.48
CA PRO A 329 -4.18 12.21 -20.20
C PRO A 329 -3.32 13.07 -19.26
N ASP A 330 -3.95 13.97 -18.50
CA ASP A 330 -3.29 14.82 -17.50
C ASP A 330 -3.89 14.61 -16.10
N PRO A 331 -3.25 13.77 -15.25
CA PRO A 331 -3.72 13.50 -13.90
C PRO A 331 -3.89 14.73 -13.00
N SER A 332 -3.28 15.88 -13.33
CA SER A 332 -3.44 17.10 -12.54
C SER A 332 -4.84 17.70 -12.62
N THR A 333 -5.64 17.29 -13.61
CA THR A 333 -7.01 17.80 -13.83
C THR A 333 -8.11 16.91 -13.25
N TRP A 334 -7.78 15.70 -12.79
CA TRP A 334 -8.77 14.67 -12.42
C TRP A 334 -9.39 14.84 -11.03
N GLY A 335 -8.87 15.79 -10.24
CA GLY A 335 -9.30 16.01 -8.87
C GLY A 335 -8.66 15.03 -7.89
N GLU A 336 -9.35 14.80 -6.77
CA GLU A 336 -8.84 13.97 -5.67
C GLU A 336 -8.85 12.49 -6.08
N ALA A 337 -7.77 11.78 -5.72
CA ALA A 337 -7.60 10.37 -6.08
C ALA A 337 -8.46 9.47 -5.19
N LEU A 338 -8.75 8.26 -5.67
CA LEU A 338 -9.34 7.21 -4.83
C LEU A 338 -8.36 6.83 -3.71
N ALA A 339 -7.10 6.61 -4.09
CA ALA A 339 -6.00 6.29 -3.19
C ALA A 339 -4.77 7.17 -3.48
N ASP A 340 -4.10 7.64 -2.43
CA ASP A 340 -2.93 8.52 -2.52
C ASP A 340 -1.83 8.03 -1.57
N PHE A 341 -0.72 7.60 -2.16
CA PHE A 341 0.45 7.06 -1.49
C PHE A 341 1.66 7.97 -1.74
N PRO A 342 1.74 9.12 -1.06
CA PRO A 342 2.76 10.14 -1.32
C PRO A 342 4.14 9.72 -0.81
N SER A 343 5.20 10.19 -1.47
CA SER A 343 6.59 9.88 -1.09
C SER A 343 7.11 10.60 0.17
N THR A 344 6.22 11.05 1.06
CA THR A 344 6.59 11.86 2.24
C THR A 344 7.45 11.07 3.24
N GLU A 345 7.07 9.81 3.48
CA GLU A 345 7.78 8.85 4.35
C GLU A 345 7.83 7.47 3.65
N CYS A 346 7.99 7.49 2.32
CA CYS A 346 8.16 6.31 1.48
C CYS A 346 8.97 6.69 0.23
N ASP A 347 10.16 6.12 0.05
CA ASP A 347 10.96 6.35 -1.15
C ASP A 347 10.48 5.44 -2.28
N ILE A 348 9.59 5.97 -3.13
CA ILE A 348 8.91 5.22 -4.19
C ILE A 348 9.91 4.60 -5.17
N GLY A 349 10.87 5.39 -5.68
CA GLY A 349 11.87 4.90 -6.64
C GLY A 349 12.81 3.84 -6.06
N SER A 350 12.94 3.76 -4.72
CA SER A 350 13.68 2.69 -4.06
C SER A 350 12.89 1.38 -3.94
N HIS A 351 11.57 1.48 -3.72
CA HIS A 351 10.68 0.36 -3.42
C HIS A 351 9.99 -0.25 -4.63
N PHE A 352 9.72 0.52 -5.70
CA PHE A 352 8.96 0.05 -6.86
C PHE A 352 9.81 0.11 -8.12
N LYS A 353 10.11 -1.05 -8.71
CA LYS A 353 10.96 -1.18 -9.90
C LYS A 353 10.50 -2.31 -10.80
N ASN A 354 10.72 -2.16 -12.09
CA ASN A 354 10.52 -3.22 -13.09
C ASN A 354 9.15 -3.92 -12.96
N GLN A 355 8.09 -3.14 -12.80
CA GLN A 355 6.76 -3.64 -12.51
C GLN A 355 6.10 -4.19 -13.77
N SER A 356 5.80 -5.49 -13.81
CA SER A 356 4.95 -6.10 -14.82
C SER A 356 3.47 -5.95 -14.44
N ILE A 357 2.61 -5.76 -15.44
CA ILE A 357 1.15 -5.79 -15.28
C ILE A 357 0.72 -7.24 -15.16
N ILE A 358 -0.02 -7.56 -14.11
CA ILE A 358 -0.56 -8.90 -13.85
C ILE A 358 -2.08 -8.82 -13.75
N ALA A 359 -2.77 -9.76 -14.41
CA ALA A 359 -4.20 -9.99 -14.19
C ALA A 359 -4.43 -11.48 -13.94
N ASN A 360 -5.12 -11.81 -12.85
CA ASN A 360 -5.45 -13.18 -12.50
C ASN A 360 -6.80 -13.29 -11.79
N ILE A 361 -7.25 -14.54 -11.64
CA ILE A 361 -8.33 -14.92 -10.73
C ILE A 361 -7.85 -16.11 -9.93
N ASP A 362 -7.38 -15.86 -8.71
CA ASP A 362 -7.14 -16.92 -7.73
C ASP A 362 -8.48 -17.36 -7.11
N LEU A 363 -8.48 -18.49 -6.40
CA LEU A 363 -9.65 -19.06 -5.76
C LEU A 363 -9.28 -19.53 -4.36
N CYS A 364 -10.08 -19.17 -3.35
CA CYS A 364 -9.81 -19.49 -1.94
C CYS A 364 -8.50 -18.88 -1.44
N GLY A 365 -7.52 -19.72 -1.10
CA GLY A 365 -6.20 -19.27 -0.69
C GLY A 365 -6.16 -18.49 0.62
N SER A 366 -5.00 -17.89 0.84
CA SER A 366 -4.67 -17.19 2.07
C SER A 366 -5.52 -15.95 2.33
N LEU A 367 -6.30 -15.45 1.37
CA LEU A 367 -7.22 -14.31 1.54
C LEU A 367 -8.70 -14.71 1.43
N ALA A 368 -9.17 -15.18 0.26
CA ALA A 368 -10.62 -15.36 0.03
C ALA A 368 -11.23 -16.44 0.91
N ALA A 369 -10.47 -17.46 1.32
CA ALA A 369 -10.95 -18.52 2.21
C ALA A 369 -10.90 -18.18 3.70
N GLN A 370 -10.36 -17.01 4.09
CA GLN A 370 -10.28 -16.67 5.50
C GLN A 370 -11.70 -16.56 6.11
N PRO A 371 -11.96 -17.16 7.28
CA PRO A 371 -13.30 -17.18 7.88
C PRO A 371 -13.91 -15.79 8.05
N GLN A 372 -13.10 -14.77 8.32
CA GLN A 372 -13.54 -13.38 8.45
C GLN A 372 -14.15 -12.81 7.16
N TYR A 373 -13.60 -13.16 6.00
CA TYR A 373 -14.14 -12.74 4.71
C TYR A 373 -15.20 -13.75 4.24
N TYR A 374 -14.83 -15.01 4.06
CA TYR A 374 -15.69 -16.04 3.48
C TYR A 374 -16.97 -16.27 4.29
N GLU A 375 -16.86 -16.59 5.57
CA GLU A 375 -18.00 -16.99 6.41
C GLU A 375 -18.68 -15.80 7.10
N GLN A 376 -17.90 -14.82 7.58
CA GLN A 376 -18.42 -13.76 8.43
C GLN A 376 -18.89 -12.54 7.62
N MET A 377 -18.10 -12.03 6.68
CA MET A 377 -18.47 -10.89 5.87
C MET A 377 -19.46 -11.29 4.77
N TYR A 378 -19.09 -12.26 3.94
CA TYR A 378 -19.84 -12.61 2.72
C TYR A 378 -20.87 -13.73 2.88
N LYS A 379 -20.82 -14.45 4.00
CA LYS A 379 -21.76 -15.56 4.30
C LYS A 379 -21.74 -16.64 3.20
N CYS A 380 -20.56 -16.90 2.65
CA CYS A 380 -20.38 -17.89 1.60
C CYS A 380 -20.71 -19.31 2.12
N PRO A 381 -21.27 -20.17 1.25
CA PRO A 381 -21.73 -21.49 1.66
C PRO A 381 -20.57 -22.49 1.79
N GLY A 382 -20.70 -23.42 2.75
CA GLY A 382 -19.79 -24.56 2.88
C GLY A 382 -18.34 -24.16 3.16
N LYS A 383 -17.40 -25.05 2.82
CA LYS A 383 -15.97 -24.70 2.76
C LYS A 383 -15.64 -24.14 1.39
N CYS A 384 -14.68 -23.23 1.32
CA CYS A 384 -14.30 -22.58 0.06
C CYS A 384 -13.89 -23.60 -1.01
N GLU A 385 -13.01 -24.54 -0.67
CA GLU A 385 -12.52 -25.56 -1.59
C GLU A 385 -13.62 -26.53 -2.03
N ASP A 386 -14.59 -26.81 -1.15
CA ASP A 386 -15.75 -27.65 -1.50
C ASP A 386 -16.66 -26.93 -2.50
N LEU A 387 -16.88 -25.62 -2.34
CA LEU A 387 -17.62 -24.80 -3.29
C LEU A 387 -16.88 -24.79 -4.64
N VAL A 388 -15.60 -24.39 -4.62
CA VAL A 388 -14.76 -24.28 -5.82
C VAL A 388 -14.64 -25.61 -6.54
N ALA A 389 -14.38 -26.73 -5.86
CA ALA A 389 -14.23 -28.03 -6.51
C ALA A 389 -15.51 -28.52 -7.19
N ASN A 390 -16.68 -28.29 -6.56
CA ASN A 390 -17.90 -29.02 -6.90
C ASN A 390 -18.98 -28.20 -7.62
N HIS A 391 -18.90 -26.87 -7.63
CA HIS A 391 -19.94 -25.99 -8.17
C HIS A 391 -19.40 -25.10 -9.31
N PRO A 392 -19.09 -25.68 -10.48
CA PRO A 392 -18.50 -24.94 -11.59
C PRO A 392 -19.36 -23.76 -12.08
N SER A 393 -20.69 -23.89 -12.07
CA SER A 393 -21.61 -22.81 -12.46
C SER A 393 -21.64 -21.62 -11.50
N SER A 394 -21.09 -21.74 -10.29
CA SER A 394 -20.96 -20.60 -9.37
C SER A 394 -19.94 -19.56 -9.83
N PHE A 395 -19.12 -19.89 -10.85
CA PHE A 395 -18.06 -19.04 -11.37
C PHE A 395 -18.42 -18.39 -12.73
N GLU A 396 -19.70 -18.37 -13.12
CA GLU A 396 -20.17 -17.72 -14.35
C GLU A 396 -19.83 -16.22 -14.40
N GLU A 397 -19.87 -15.55 -13.24
CA GLU A 397 -19.49 -14.14 -13.08
C GLU A 397 -18.01 -13.94 -12.71
N ALA A 398 -17.22 -15.03 -12.66
CA ALA A 398 -15.79 -14.98 -12.34
C ALA A 398 -14.96 -14.78 -13.62
N TYR A 399 -15.14 -13.62 -14.27
CA TYR A 399 -14.36 -13.22 -15.44
C TYR A 399 -14.05 -11.72 -15.46
N TRP A 400 -12.86 -11.43 -15.96
CA TRP A 400 -12.48 -10.11 -16.42
C TRP A 400 -12.96 -9.91 -17.85
N GLU A 401 -13.49 -8.73 -18.13
CA GLU A 401 -13.62 -8.20 -19.49
C GLU A 401 -12.91 -6.86 -19.58
N PHE A 402 -11.88 -6.79 -20.43
CA PHE A 402 -11.07 -5.60 -20.64
C PHE A 402 -11.31 -5.03 -22.02
N ALA A 403 -11.56 -3.72 -22.11
CA ALA A 403 -11.62 -3.02 -23.38
C ALA A 403 -10.19 -2.73 -23.91
N SER A 404 -9.34 -2.14 -23.06
CA SER A 404 -7.94 -1.87 -23.39
C SER A 404 -7.11 -1.57 -22.15
N PHE A 405 -5.81 -1.85 -22.21
CA PHE A 405 -4.82 -1.26 -21.32
C PHE A 405 -3.93 -0.29 -22.10
N LYS A 406 -3.68 0.90 -21.55
CA LYS A 406 -2.78 1.89 -22.13
C LYS A 406 -1.77 2.33 -21.08
N VAL A 407 -0.50 2.34 -21.46
CA VAL A 407 0.60 2.78 -20.58
C VAL A 407 1.26 3.98 -21.21
N PHE A 408 1.41 5.02 -20.40
CA PHE A 408 2.09 6.25 -20.78
C PHE A 408 3.31 6.48 -19.90
N GLN A 409 4.33 7.13 -20.45
CA GLN A 409 5.53 7.57 -19.71
C GLN A 409 5.70 9.07 -19.80
N ALA A 410 6.22 9.68 -18.73
CA ALA A 410 6.57 11.09 -18.73
C ALA A 410 7.72 11.36 -19.72
N ILE A 411 7.70 12.54 -20.36
CA ILE A 411 8.69 12.98 -21.35
C ILE A 411 9.86 13.72 -20.70
#